data_AF-A0A661FMR0-F1
#
_entry.id   AF-A0A661FMR0-F1
#
_cell.length_a   1.000
_cell.length_b   1.000
_cell.length_c   1.000
_cell.angle_alpha   90.00
_cell.angle_beta   90.00
_cell.angle_gamma   90.00
#
_symmetry.space_group_name_H-M   'P 1'
#
loop_
_entity.id
_entity.type
_entity.pdbx_description
1 polymer ?
#
loop_
_entity_poly.entity_id
_entity_poly.type
_entity_poly.pdbx_seq_one_letter_code
_entity_poly.pdbx_strand_id
1 'polypeptide(L)' 'MALVKNTNAYADLSEAETYFADRLDVAAWTAADDPTKSQALVTATLYLENMNWTGNVVSDSQALAFPREGTYFDPRMGT' A
#
# COMPACT_ATOMS: atom_id res chain seq x y z
N MET A 1 -7.26 -15.30 5.35
CA MET A 1 -7.63 -14.81 4.01
C MET A 1 -6.44 -14.94 3.09
N ALA A 2 -6.66 -15.25 1.82
CA ALA A 2 -5.61 -15.13 0.80
C ALA A 2 -5.38 -13.64 0.47
N LEU A 3 -4.13 -13.27 0.22
CA LEU A 3 -3.79 -11.95 -0.31
C LEU A 3 -4.26 -11.85 -1.77
N VAL A 4 -4.99 -10.79 -2.09
CA VAL A 4 -5.52 -10.48 -3.41
C VAL A 4 -5.25 -9.00 -3.70
N LYS A 5 -4.33 -8.77 -4.64
CA LYS A 5 -3.95 -7.43 -5.06
C LYS A 5 -5.16 -6.64 -5.57
N ASN A 6 -5.20 -5.34 -5.27
CA ASN A 6 -6.30 -4.41 -5.59
C ASN A 6 -7.65 -4.78 -4.96
N THR A 7 -7.69 -5.73 -4.02
CA THR A 7 -8.91 -6.11 -3.28
C THR A 7 -8.71 -5.97 -1.78
N ASN A 8 -7.66 -6.58 -1.22
CA ASN A 8 -7.33 -6.49 0.20
C ASN A 8 -5.85 -6.18 0.45
N ALA A 9 -5.07 -5.96 -0.61
CA ALA A 9 -3.68 -5.59 -0.55
C ALA A 9 -3.30 -4.67 -1.72
N TYR A 10 -2.40 -3.71 -1.48
CA TYR A 10 -1.85 -2.86 -2.53
C TYR A 10 -0.73 -3.52 -3.35
N ALA A 11 -0.03 -4.47 -2.76
CA ALA A 11 1.06 -5.20 -3.39
C ALA A 11 0.83 -6.71 -3.26
N ASP A 12 1.34 -7.48 -4.21
CA ASP A 12 1.44 -8.93 -4.08
C ASP A 12 2.74 -9.37 -3.39
N LEU A 13 2.83 -10.68 -3.10
CA LEU A 13 3.99 -11.27 -2.45
C LEU A 13 5.26 -11.12 -3.29
N SER A 14 5.19 -11.29 -4.61
CA SER A 14 6.35 -11.19 -5.49
C SER A 14 6.92 -9.77 -5.54
N GLU A 15 6.03 -8.77 -5.57
CA GLU A 15 6.41 -7.36 -5.50
C GLU A 15 7.05 -7.02 -4.16
N ALA A 16 6.48 -7.53 -3.06
CA ALA A 16 7.03 -7.33 -1.72
C ALA A 16 8.41 -7.99 -1.57
N GLU A 17 8.61 -9.23 -2.07
CA GLU A 17 9.93 -9.88 -2.04
C GLU A 17 10.97 -9.10 -2.84
N THR A 18 10.60 -8.63 -4.04
CA THR A 18 11.49 -7.80 -4.87
C THR A 18 11.86 -6.52 -4.13
N TYR A 19 10.88 -5.89 -3.47
CA TYR A 19 11.12 -4.67 -2.71
C TYR A 19 12.04 -4.92 -1.51
N PHE A 20 11.80 -5.96 -0.72
CA PHE A 20 12.58 -6.23 0.49
C PHE A 20 13.95 -6.86 0.23
N ALA A 21 14.24 -7.36 -0.99
CA ALA A 21 15.55 -7.87 -1.36
C ALA A 21 16.68 -6.82 -1.22
N ASP A 22 16.37 -5.55 -1.50
CA ASP A 22 17.35 -4.45 -1.51
C ASP A 22 17.18 -3.48 -0.31
N ARG A 23 16.48 -3.90 0.75
CA ARG A 23 16.21 -3.05 1.93
C ARG A 23 17.04 -3.49 3.13
N LEU A 24 17.45 -2.51 3.93
CA LEU A 24 18.06 -2.74 5.22
C LEU A 24 17.00 -3.23 6.24
N ASP A 25 17.43 -3.96 7.26
CA ASP A 25 16.62 -4.41 8.39
C ASP A 25 15.43 -5.32 8.03
N VAL A 26 15.63 -6.19 7.04
CA VAL A 26 14.62 -7.15 6.54
C VAL A 26 14.71 -8.55 7.16
N ALA A 27 15.48 -8.73 8.23
CA ALA A 27 15.68 -10.04 8.85
C ALA A 27 14.35 -10.70 9.29
N ALA A 28 13.44 -9.91 9.88
CA ALA A 28 12.12 -10.39 10.29
C ALA A 28 11.24 -10.79 9.09
N TRP A 29 11.30 -10.02 8.00
CA TRP A 29 10.61 -10.35 6.75
C TRP A 29 11.14 -11.65 6.15
N THR A 30 12.46 -11.78 6.06
CA THR A 30 13.14 -12.93 5.45
C THR A 30 12.88 -14.23 6.22
N ALA A 31 12.75 -14.14 7.55
CA ALA A 31 12.46 -15.29 8.41
C ALA A 31 10.98 -15.70 8.46
N ALA A 32 10.07 -14.82 8.01
CA ALA A 32 8.63 -15.10 8.02
C ALA A 32 8.22 -16.04 6.87
N ASP A 33 7.17 -16.82 7.08
CA ASP A 33 6.55 -17.62 6.04
C ASP A 33 5.59 -16.80 5.16
N ASP A 34 5.27 -17.31 3.97
CA ASP A 34 4.39 -16.62 3.01
C ASP A 34 2.99 -16.27 3.58
N PRO A 35 2.35 -17.13 4.41
CA PRO A 35 1.12 -16.76 5.11
C PRO A 35 1.30 -15.53 6.01
N THR A 36 2.36 -15.46 6.82
CA THR A 36 2.60 -14.31 7.72
C THR A 36 2.89 -13.05 6.92
N LYS A 37 3.69 -13.14 5.85
CA LYS A 37 3.95 -12.03 4.93
C LYS A 37 2.66 -11.52 4.29
N SER A 38 1.81 -12.43 3.82
CA SER A 38 0.50 -12.10 3.25
C SER A 38 -0.39 -11.37 4.26
N GLN A 39 -0.43 -11.84 5.51
CA GLN A 39 -1.17 -11.18 6.59
C GLN A 39 -0.62 -9.78 6.86
N ALA A 40 0.70 -9.62 6.92
CA ALA A 40 1.34 -8.32 7.13
C ALA A 40 0.96 -7.30 6.05
N LEU A 41 0.94 -7.72 4.78
CA LEU A 41 0.54 -6.85 3.66
C LEU A 41 -0.94 -6.44 3.72
N VAL A 42 -1.83 -7.35 4.11
CA VAL A 42 -3.25 -7.03 4.33
C VAL A 42 -3.43 -6.09 5.51
N THR A 43 -2.71 -6.32 6.62
CA THR A 43 -2.74 -5.44 7.80
C THR A 43 -2.21 -4.04 7.47
N ALA A 44 -1.11 -3.94 6.73
CA ALA A 44 -0.57 -2.65 6.27
C ALA A 44 -1.58 -1.91 5.38
N THR A 45 -2.25 -2.63 4.48
CA THR A 45 -3.31 -2.07 3.62
C THR A 45 -4.46 -1.54 4.47
N LEU A 46 -4.97 -2.33 5.43
CA LEU A 46 -6.02 -1.89 6.35
C LEU A 46 -5.61 -0.65 7.14
N TYR A 47 -4.35 -0.55 7.57
CA TYR A 47 -3.86 0.63 8.26
C TYR A 47 -3.92 1.87 7.37
N LEU A 48 -3.52 1.75 6.10
CA LEU A 48 -3.64 2.84 5.13
C LEU A 48 -5.10 3.19 4.85
N GLU A 49 -6.00 2.21 4.72
CA GLU A 49 -7.44 2.45 4.47
C GLU A 49 -8.11 3.26 5.59
N ASN A 50 -7.63 3.13 6.83
CA ASN A 50 -8.21 3.84 7.98
C ASN A 50 -7.66 5.25 8.20
N MET A 51 -6.76 5.74 7.33
CA MET A 51 -6.26 7.10 7.43
C MET A 51 -7.16 8.11 6.71
N ASN A 52 -7.16 9.34 7.20
CA ASN A 52 -7.87 10.45 6.57
C ASN A 52 -7.03 11.04 5.43
N TRP A 53 -7.21 10.52 4.22
CA TRP A 53 -6.52 11.02 3.03
C TRP A 53 -7.19 12.26 2.44
N THR A 54 -6.36 13.18 1.93
CA THR A 54 -6.81 14.30 1.10
C THR A 54 -6.82 13.88 -0.37
N GLY A 55 -7.74 14.43 -1.16
CA GLY A 55 -7.90 14.13 -2.59
C GLY A 55 -9.12 13.25 -2.88
N ASN A 56 -9.47 13.14 -4.16
CA ASN A 56 -10.59 12.36 -4.66
C ASN A 56 -10.11 10.99 -5.14
N VAL A 57 -10.93 9.97 -4.94
CA VAL A 57 -10.68 8.65 -5.55
C VAL A 57 -10.74 8.78 -7.07
N VAL A 58 -9.85 8.08 -7.78
CA VAL A 58 -9.75 8.19 -9.25
C VAL A 58 -10.90 7.45 -9.95
N SER A 59 -11.41 6.38 -9.34
CA SER A 59 -12.54 5.62 -9.87
C SER A 59 -13.50 5.22 -8.75
N ASP A 60 -14.81 5.41 -8.97
CA ASP A 60 -15.85 4.95 -8.04
C ASP A 60 -15.93 3.42 -7.94
N SER A 61 -15.37 2.70 -8.90
CA SER A 61 -15.35 1.23 -8.90
C SER A 61 -14.10 0.63 -8.25
N GLN A 62 -13.15 1.46 -7.78
CA GLN A 62 -11.94 0.95 -7.14
C GLN A 62 -12.27 0.50 -5.70
N ALA A 63 -11.75 -0.66 -5.29
CA ALA A 63 -12.09 -1.24 -3.99
C ALA A 63 -11.32 -0.61 -2.81
N LEU A 64 -10.16 -0.02 -3.07
CA LEU A 64 -9.25 0.52 -2.05
C LEU A 64 -9.18 2.05 -2.11
N ALA A 65 -8.74 2.68 -1.02
CA ALA A 65 -8.68 4.13 -0.91
C ALA A 65 -7.78 4.78 -1.96
N PHE A 66 -6.77 4.07 -2.47
CA PHE A 66 -5.89 4.49 -3.55
C PHE A 66 -6.14 3.71 -4.86
N PRO A 67 -5.88 4.33 -6.02
CA PRO A 67 -5.27 5.66 -6.21
C PRO A 67 -6.20 6.84 -5.92
N ARG A 68 -5.62 7.98 -5.52
CA ARG A 68 -6.30 9.26 -5.34
C ARG A 68 -5.59 10.35 -6.13
N GLU A 69 -6.35 11.33 -6.59
CA GLU A 69 -5.85 12.54 -7.22
C GLU A 69 -6.23 13.79 -6.42
N GLY A 70 -5.39 14.81 -6.48
CA GLY A 70 -5.65 16.08 -5.81
C GLY A 70 -4.72 17.16 -6.31
N THR A 71 -5.22 18.39 -6.36
CA THR A 71 -4.41 19.58 -6.62
C THR A 71 -4.09 20.27 -5.30
N TYR A 72 -2.83 20.64 -5.11
CA TYR A 72 -2.39 21.47 -3.99
C TYR A 72 -1.82 22.77 -4.54
N PHE A 73 -2.34 23.89 -4.05
CA PHE A 73 -1.78 25.20 -4.36
C PHE A 73 -0.61 25.48 -3.41
N ASP A 74 0.61 25.52 -3.94
CA ASP A 74 1.78 25.99 -3.18
C ASP A 74 2.03 27.48 -3.48
N PRO A 75 1.77 28.39 -2.52
CA PRO A 75 1.99 29.82 -2.72
C PRO A 75 3.46 30.20 -2.93
N ARG A 76 4.42 29.30 -2.68
CA ARG A 76 5.85 29.54 -2.91
C ARG A 76 6.27 29.36 -4.37
N MET A 77 5.48 28.65 -5.17
CA MET A 77 5.78 28.32 -6.56
C MET A 77 5.48 29.48 -7.54
N GLY A 78 4.88 30.58 -7.06
CA GLY A 78 4.39 31.67 -7.91
C GLY A 78 3.13 31.27 -8.69
N THR A 79 2.35 32.26 -9.12
CA THR A 79 1.16 32.06 -9.96
C THR A 79 1.52 31.89 -11.42
#